data_AF-A0A3B9MWS1-F1
#
_entry.id   AF-A0A3B9MWS1-F1
#
_cell.length_a   1.000
_cell.length_b   1.000
_cell.length_c   1.000
_cell.angle_alpha   90.00
_cell.angle_beta   90.00
_cell.angle_gamma   90.00
#
_symmetry.space_group_name_H-M   'P 1'
#
loop_
_entity.id
_entity.type
_entity.pdbx_description
1 polymer ?
#
loop_
_entity_poly.entity_id
_entity_poly.type
_entity_poly.pdbx_seq_one_letter_code
_entity_poly.pdbx_strand_id
1 'polypeptide(L)'
;MVETKKHKIVSYKTYGIILIALIILTFISVFVTRIDLSNLSIVVALSIAGIKSLLVFSFFMHLLYDKKMYSLMVAGVLLVMTLVLIVTFLDYSYL
;
A
#
# COMPACT_ATOMS: atom_id res chain seq x y z
N MET A 1 11.66 18.26 -43.88
CA MET A 1 10.27 18.18 -43.39
C MET A 1 10.32 17.49 -42.02
N VAL A 2 9.98 18.22 -40.96
CA VAL A 2 10.23 17.85 -39.55
C VAL A 2 9.31 16.71 -39.10
N GLU A 3 9.89 15.67 -38.50
CA GLU A 3 9.19 14.51 -37.95
C GLU A 3 8.47 14.89 -36.64
N THR A 4 7.14 14.92 -36.66
CA THR A 4 6.30 15.20 -35.47
C THR A 4 6.38 14.03 -34.49
N LYS A 5 7.32 14.12 -33.56
CA LYS A 5 7.44 13.20 -32.42
C LYS A 5 6.29 13.49 -31.44
N LYS A 6 5.19 12.75 -31.57
CA LYS A 6 4.08 12.75 -30.62
C LYS A 6 4.64 12.42 -29.23
N HIS A 7 4.76 13.41 -28.36
CA HIS A 7 5.04 13.24 -26.95
C HIS A 7 3.90 12.41 -26.34
N LYS A 8 4.07 11.08 -26.30
CA LYS A 8 3.26 10.18 -25.47
C LYS A 8 3.51 10.59 -24.02
N ILE A 9 2.72 11.54 -23.53
CA ILE A 9 2.61 11.84 -22.12
C ILE A 9 2.14 10.56 -21.43
N VAL A 10 3.07 9.86 -20.79
CA VAL A 10 2.75 8.79 -19.86
C VAL A 10 1.72 9.31 -18.86
N SER A 11 0.66 8.53 -18.66
CA SER A 11 -0.59 8.96 -18.03
C SER A 11 -0.40 9.25 -16.53
N TYR A 12 -0.02 10.48 -16.19
CA TYR A 12 -0.02 11.00 -14.81
C TYR A 12 -1.41 10.96 -14.15
N LYS A 13 -2.48 10.84 -14.96
CA LYS A 13 -3.87 10.75 -14.48
C LYS A 13 -4.09 9.53 -13.57
N THR A 14 -3.42 8.42 -13.84
CA THR A 14 -3.56 7.19 -13.04
C THR A 14 -3.03 7.44 -11.62
N TYR A 15 -1.80 7.94 -11.49
CA TYR A 15 -1.20 8.29 -10.19
C TYR A 15 -2.05 9.29 -9.38
N GLY A 16 -2.62 10.31 -10.04
CA GLY A 16 -3.50 11.29 -9.39
C GLY A 16 -4.77 10.66 -8.80
N ILE A 17 -5.41 9.73 -9.51
CA ILE A 17 -6.62 9.02 -9.02
C ILE A 17 -6.29 8.15 -7.81
N ILE A 18 -5.15 7.45 -7.81
CA ILE A 18 -4.74 6.60 -6.68
C ILE A 18 -4.36 7.44 -5.46
N LEU A 19 -3.70 8.59 -5.66
CA LEU A 19 -3.39 9.51 -4.57
C LEU A 19 -4.67 9.98 -3.86
N ILE A 20 -5.71 10.32 -4.63
CA ILE A 20 -7.03 10.67 -4.09
C ILE A 20 -7.66 9.48 -3.35
N ALA A 21 -7.58 8.27 -3.90
CA ALA A 21 -8.06 7.06 -3.24
C ALA A 21 -7.34 6.79 -1.89
N LEU A 22 -6.02 6.99 -1.82
CA LEU A 22 -5.24 6.86 -0.59
C LEU A 22 -5.63 7.90 0.47
N ILE A 23 -5.89 9.15 0.05
CA ILE A 23 -6.38 10.20 0.93
C ILE A 23 -7.74 9.81 1.52
N ILE A 24 -8.68 9.36 0.69
CA ILE A 24 -10.00 8.91 1.14
C ILE A 24 -9.88 7.75 2.14
N LEU A 25 -9.07 6.74 1.80
CA LEU A 25 -8.83 5.60 2.68
C LEU A 25 -8.17 6.00 4.00
N THR A 26 -7.39 7.10 3.99
CA THR A 26 -6.80 7.69 5.20
C THR A 26 -7.83 8.38 6.06
N PHE A 27 -8.72 9.19 5.49
CA PHE A 27 -9.84 9.77 6.21
C PHE A 27 -10.74 8.72 6.83
N ILE A 28 -11.06 7.65 6.09
CA ILE A 28 -11.85 6.52 6.61
C ILE A 28 -11.15 5.88 7.81
N SER A 29 -9.84 5.64 7.71
CA SER A 29 -9.05 5.08 8.81
C SER A 29 -9.10 5.92 10.08
N VAL A 30 -8.96 7.25 9.95
CA VAL A 30 -9.03 8.19 11.07
C VAL A 30 -10.44 8.23 11.64
N PHE A 31 -11.46 8.20 10.79
CA PHE A 31 -12.86 8.21 11.23
C PHE A 31 -13.21 6.94 12.00
N VAL A 32 -12.75 5.78 11.51
CA VAL A 32 -12.95 4.49 12.18
C VAL A 32 -12.23 4.44 13.53
N THR A 33 -11.04 5.02 13.65
CA THR A 33 -10.34 5.11 14.95
C THR A 33 -10.99 6.11 15.91
N ARG A 34 -11.84 7.02 15.44
CA ARG A 34 -12.63 7.93 16.28
C ARG A 34 -13.94 7.32 16.78
N ILE A 35 -14.41 6.26 16.14
CA ILE A 35 -15.53 5.46 16.66
C ILE A 35 -14.88 4.40 17.53
N ASP A 36 -15.03 4.51 18.85
CA ASP A 36 -14.45 3.57 19.81
C ASP A 36 -15.10 2.18 19.69
N LEU A 37 -14.65 1.39 18.71
CA LEU A 37 -14.93 -0.03 18.60
C LEU A 37 -13.98 -0.81 19.53
N SER A 38 -13.89 -0.44 20.81
CA SER A 38 -13.16 -1.11 21.91
C SER A 38 -12.06 -2.11 21.47
N ASN A 39 -12.39 -3.39 21.27
CA ASN A 39 -11.44 -4.43 20.83
C ASN A 39 -11.26 -4.58 19.31
N LEU A 40 -12.26 -4.23 18.51
CA LEU A 40 -12.22 -4.37 17.05
C LEU A 40 -11.44 -3.23 16.38
N SER A 41 -11.24 -2.10 17.06
CA SER A 41 -10.49 -0.95 16.55
C SER A 41 -9.11 -1.32 16.02
N ILE A 42 -8.40 -2.23 16.70
CA ILE A 42 -7.04 -2.66 16.32
C ILE A 42 -7.09 -3.49 15.03
N VAL A 43 -7.99 -4.48 14.96
CA VAL A 43 -8.15 -5.37 13.79
C VAL A 43 -8.54 -4.55 12.55
N VAL A 44 -9.46 -3.61 12.72
CA VAL A 44 -9.92 -2.74 11.63
C VAL A 44 -8.82 -1.77 11.21
N ALA A 45 -8.09 -1.17 12.16
CA ALA A 45 -6.95 -0.29 11.85
C ALA A 45 -5.85 -1.03 11.07
N LEU A 46 -5.50 -2.25 11.48
CA LEU A 46 -4.52 -3.09 10.77
C LEU A 46 -4.99 -3.45 9.36
N SER A 47 -6.27 -3.83 9.22
CA SER A 47 -6.85 -4.18 7.92
C SER A 47 -6.81 -3.00 6.94
N ILE A 48 -7.17 -1.80 7.40
CA ILE A 48 -7.12 -0.58 6.57
C ILE A 48 -5.67 -0.23 6.23
N ALA A 49 -4.74 -0.39 7.17
CA ALA A 49 -3.31 -0.18 6.92
C ALA A 49 -2.77 -1.15 5.84
N GLY A 50 -3.17 -2.42 5.87
CA GLY A 50 -2.82 -3.42 4.86
C GLY A 50 -3.38 -3.09 3.47
N ILE A 51 -4.64 -2.65 3.37
CA ILE A 51 -5.22 -2.26 2.08
C ILE A 51 -4.50 -1.04 1.50
N LYS A 52 -4.17 -0.04 2.33
CA LYS A 52 -3.39 1.13 1.90
C LYS A 52 -2.04 0.72 1.33
N SER A 53 -1.29 -0.15 2.02
CA SER A 53 0.03 -0.58 1.57
C SER A 53 -0.04 -1.37 0.26
N LEU A 54 -1.04 -2.24 0.10
CA LEU A 54 -1.31 -2.94 -1.16
C LEU A 54 -1.60 -1.99 -2.33
N LEU A 55 -2.39 -0.95 -2.09
CA LEU A 55 -2.69 0.07 -3.10
C LEU A 55 -1.44 0.85 -3.49
N VAL A 56 -0.58 1.20 -2.52
CA VAL A 56 0.72 1.85 -2.79
C VAL A 56 1.63 0.93 -3.61
N PHE A 57 1.72 -0.36 -3.26
CA PHE A 57 2.57 -1.31 -3.96
C PHE A 57 2.16 -1.59 -5.41
N SER A 58 0.85 -1.75 -5.67
CA SER A 58 0.37 -2.02 -7.03
C SER A 58 0.51 -0.82 -7.97
N PHE A 59 0.49 0.41 -7.45
CA PHE A 59 0.32 1.61 -8.27
C PHE A 59 1.46 2.62 -8.19
N PHE A 60 2.00 2.92 -7.01
CA PHE A 60 3.10 3.89 -6.84
C PHE A 60 4.45 3.27 -7.10
N MET A 61 4.66 2.03 -6.65
CA MET A 61 5.69 1.20 -7.23
C MET A 61 5.14 0.70 -8.55
N HIS A 62 5.79 1.05 -9.66
CA HIS A 62 5.40 0.73 -11.03
C HIS A 62 5.53 -0.79 -11.34
N LEU A 63 5.08 -1.64 -10.41
CA LEU A 63 5.37 -3.08 -10.32
C LEU A 63 4.72 -3.89 -11.44
N LEU A 64 3.62 -3.38 -11.97
CA LEU A 64 2.94 -3.97 -13.11
C LEU A 64 3.55 -3.57 -14.47
N TYR A 65 4.33 -2.48 -14.52
CA TYR A 65 4.81 -1.87 -15.78
C TYR A 65 6.33 -1.81 -15.93
N ASP A 66 7.10 -2.02 -14.85
CA ASP A 66 8.56 -2.07 -14.87
C ASP A 66 9.09 -3.43 -14.37
N LYS A 67 10.34 -3.74 -14.68
CA LYS A 67 10.91 -5.10 -14.60
C LYS A 67 10.53 -5.85 -13.31
N LYS A 68 10.05 -7.10 -13.47
CA LYS A 68 9.69 -8.07 -12.40
C LYS A 68 10.69 -8.17 -11.24
N MET A 69 11.94 -7.75 -11.44
CA MET A 69 13.00 -7.71 -10.43
C MET A 69 12.62 -6.83 -9.21
N TYR A 70 12.05 -5.64 -9.41
CA TYR A 70 11.65 -4.78 -8.28
C TYR A 70 10.50 -5.40 -7.48
N SER A 71 9.59 -6.11 -8.14
CA SER A 71 8.52 -6.87 -7.50
C SER A 71 9.04 -7.95 -6.57
N LEU A 72 10.11 -8.63 -6.99
CA LEU A 72 10.70 -9.71 -6.22
C LEU A 72 11.44 -9.18 -4.99
N MET A 73 12.20 -8.08 -5.12
CA MET A 73 12.89 -7.45 -4.00
C MET A 73 11.89 -6.94 -2.94
N VAL A 74 10.83 -6.29 -3.39
CA VAL A 74 9.71 -5.84 -2.55
C VAL A 74 9.02 -6.98 -1.84
N ALA A 75 8.70 -8.06 -2.56
CA ALA A 75 8.07 -9.23 -1.98
C ALA A 75 8.99 -9.88 -0.93
N GLY A 76 10.30 -9.90 -1.17
CA GLY A 76 11.29 -10.36 -0.18
C GLY A 76 11.29 -9.53 1.10
N VAL A 77 11.26 -8.20 0.99
CA VAL A 77 11.17 -7.31 2.16
C VAL A 77 9.84 -7.51 2.90
N LEU A 78 8.71 -7.58 2.19
CA LEU A 78 7.40 -7.84 2.79
C LEU A 78 7.33 -9.20 3.50
N LEU A 79 7.95 -10.23 2.94
CA LEU A 79 8.02 -11.57 3.53
C LEU A 79 8.80 -11.52 4.84
N VAL A 80 9.99 -10.92 4.85
CA VAL A 80 10.79 -10.75 6.07
C VAL A 80 10.03 -9.92 7.10
N MET A 81 9.39 -8.82 6.71
CA MET A 81 8.60 -7.95 7.59
C MET A 81 7.42 -8.71 8.22
N THR A 82 6.74 -9.54 7.43
CA THR A 82 5.63 -10.40 7.90
C THR A 82 6.14 -11.48 8.88
N LEU A 83 7.27 -12.12 8.58
CA LEU A 83 7.90 -13.10 9.48
C LEU A 83 8.26 -12.46 10.82
N VAL A 84 8.89 -11.28 10.80
CA VAL A 84 9.24 -10.53 12.01
C VAL A 84 7.99 -10.22 12.83
N LEU A 85 6.92 -9.71 12.19
CA LEU A 85 5.65 -9.46 12.89
C LEU A 85 5.09 -10.71 13.56
N ILE A 86 5.04 -11.84 12.85
CA ILE A 86 4.53 -13.11 13.41
C ILE A 86 5.37 -13.55 14.61
N VAL A 87 6.70 -13.52 14.49
CA VAL A 87 7.60 -13.89 15.59
C VAL A 87 7.41 -12.96 16.80
N THR A 88 7.33 -11.64 16.58
CA THR A 88 7.11 -10.66 17.66
C THR A 88 5.75 -10.85 18.36
N PHE A 89 4.68 -11.10 17.61
CA PHE A 89 3.36 -11.35 18.20
C PHE A 89 3.30 -12.68 18.98
N LEU A 90 3.97 -13.73 18.48
CA LEU A 90 4.11 -14.99 19.22
C LEU A 90 4.85 -14.74 20.54
N ASP A 91 5.99 -14.06 20.51
CA ASP A 91 6.80 -13.77 21.69
C ASP A 91 6.01 -12.98 22.75
N TYR A 92 5.27 -11.94 22.34
CA TYR A 92 4.42 -11.17 23.24
C TYR A 92 3.22 -11.96 23.79
N SER A 93 2.75 -12.98 23.07
CA SER A 93 1.65 -13.85 23.52
C SER A 93 2.09 -14.95 24.48
N TYR A 94 3.39 -15.24 24.56
CA TYR A 94 3.95 -16.24 25.47
C TYR A 94 4.40 -15.62 26.82
N LEU A 95 4.25 -14.30 27.00
CA LEU A 95 4.50 -13.57 28.25
C LEU A 95 3.18 -13.28 28.98
#